data_AF-A0A7V6GN78-F1
#
_entry.id   AF-A0A7V6GN78-F1
#
_cell.length_a   1.000
_cell.length_b   1.000
_cell.length_c   1.000
_cell.angle_alpha   90.00
_cell.angle_beta   90.00
_cell.angle_gamma   90.00
#
_symmetry.space_group_name_H-M   'P 1'
#
loop_
_entity.id
_entity.type
_entity.pdbx_description
1 polymer ?
#
loop_
_entity_poly.entity_id
_entity_poly.type
_entity_poly.pdbx_seq_one_letter_code
_entity_poly.pdbx_strand_id
1 'polypeptide(L)'
;MLVIGKVAEFFRGIYDKINNWIKDLIKFDQYVIEFYNKVIAPLPEIVKIIGSIFLLIILVLGIFSFIKKFIKTSIVIGIVLVILILLFVLL
;
A
#
# COMPACT_ATOMS: atom_id res chain seq x y z
N MET A 1 23.01 11.52 20.02
CA MET A 1 22.51 10.13 19.88
C MET A 1 21.17 9.86 20.58
N LEU A 2 20.78 10.62 21.63
CA LEU A 2 19.52 10.40 22.38
C LEU A 2 18.23 10.88 21.69
N VAL A 3 18.28 11.92 20.84
CA VAL A 3 17.08 12.49 20.20
C VAL A 3 16.52 11.56 19.12
N ILE A 4 17.39 10.94 18.33
CA ILE A 4 16.99 10.04 17.23
C ILE A 4 16.25 8.80 17.76
N GLY A 5 16.68 8.24 18.89
CA GLY A 5 16.01 7.10 19.54
C GLY A 5 14.60 7.42 20.02
N LYS A 6 14.40 8.59 20.65
CA LYS A 6 13.08 9.03 21.13
C LYS A 6 12.11 9.31 19.99
N VAL A 7 12.61 9.87 18.88
CA VAL A 7 11.80 10.10 17.68
C VAL A 7 11.38 8.76 17.07
N ALA A 8 12.29 7.78 16.97
CA ALA A 8 11.97 6.44 16.46
C ALA A 8 10.93 5.70 17.33
N GLU A 9 11.02 5.80 18.66
CA GLU A 9 10.03 5.24 19.58
C GLU A 9 8.65 5.89 19.45
N PHE A 10 8.60 7.21 19.26
CA PHE A 10 7.34 7.93 19.02
C PHE A 10 6.65 7.47 17.73
N PHE A 11 7.40 7.37 16.62
CA PHE A 11 6.86 6.88 15.36
C PHE A 11 6.45 5.41 15.41
N ARG A 12 7.20 4.56 16.12
CA ARG A 12 6.78 3.16 16.40
C ARG A 12 5.47 3.11 17.17
N GLY A 13 5.33 3.90 18.24
CA GLY A 13 4.09 3.93 19.02
C GLY A 13 2.87 4.41 18.23
N ILE A 14 3.05 5.36 17.31
CA ILE A 14 2.00 5.79 16.38
C ILE A 14 1.67 4.68 15.39
N TYR A 15 2.69 4.08 14.77
CA TYR A 15 2.52 2.99 13.82
C TYR A 15 1.76 1.81 14.45
N ASP A 16 2.15 1.38 15.65
CA ASP A 16 1.51 0.27 16.34
C ASP A 16 0.05 0.58 16.69
N LYS A 17 -0.25 1.80 17.12
CA LYS A 17 -1.63 2.24 17.39
C LYS A 17 -2.48 2.24 16.12
N ILE A 18 -1.96 2.79 15.02
CA ILE A 18 -2.64 2.82 13.73
C ILE A 18 -2.84 1.39 13.20
N ASN A 19 -1.80 0.55 13.28
CA ASN A 19 -1.85 -0.84 12.84
C ASN A 19 -2.90 -1.64 13.62
N ASN A 20 -2.94 -1.50 14.94
CA ASN A 20 -3.93 -2.19 15.77
C ASN A 20 -5.35 -1.65 15.52
N TRP A 21 -5.50 -0.32 15.37
CA TRP A 21 -6.78 0.29 15.04
C TRP A 21 -7.31 -0.16 13.67
N ILE A 22 -6.44 -0.26 12.66
CA ILE A 22 -6.80 -0.78 11.33
C ILE A 22 -7.15 -2.26 11.39
N LYS A 23 -6.40 -3.08 12.14
CA LYS A 23 -6.71 -4.51 12.32
C LYS A 23 -8.07 -4.75 12.97
N ASP A 24 -8.43 -3.94 13.96
CA ASP A 24 -9.70 -4.08 14.68
C ASP A 24 -10.89 -3.56 13.86
N LEU A 25 -10.72 -2.45 13.13
CA LEU A 25 -11.78 -1.90 12.29
C LEU A 25 -12.00 -2.69 11.00
N ILE A 26 -10.91 -3.10 10.37
CA ILE A 26 -10.93 -3.79 9.10
C ILE A 26 -10.44 -5.20 9.39
N LYS A 27 -11.37 -6.08 9.75
CA LYS A 27 -11.20 -7.55 9.76
C LYS A 27 -11.02 -8.08 8.33
N PHE A 28 -10.20 -7.39 7.54
CA PHE A 28 -10.00 -7.60 6.12
C PHE A 28 -9.64 -9.05 5.84
N ASP A 29 -8.73 -9.62 6.64
CA ASP A 29 -8.33 -11.01 6.55
C ASP A 29 -9.53 -11.97 6.69
N GLN A 30 -10.42 -11.73 7.66
CA GLN A 30 -11.62 -12.55 7.84
C GLN A 30 -12.57 -12.40 6.64
N TYR A 31 -12.80 -11.18 6.15
CA TYR A 31 -13.67 -10.95 4.99
C TYR A 31 -13.14 -11.57 3.71
N VAL A 32 -11.83 -11.51 3.48
CA VAL A 32 -11.18 -12.13 2.32
C VAL A 32 -11.29 -13.65 2.39
N ILE A 33 -11.06 -14.24 3.56
CA ILE A 33 -11.19 -15.68 3.78
C ILE A 33 -12.65 -16.13 3.60
N GLU A 34 -13.61 -15.40 4.17
CA GLU A 34 -15.03 -15.70 4.01
C GLU A 34 -15.47 -15.60 2.55
N PHE A 35 -15.02 -14.57 1.84
CA PHE A 35 -15.30 -14.39 0.42
C PHE A 35 -14.73 -15.55 -0.41
N TYR A 36 -13.46 -15.93 -0.16
CA TYR A 36 -12.85 -17.08 -0.82
C TYR A 36 -13.67 -18.35 -0.59
N ASN A 37 -14.05 -18.62 0.66
CA ASN A 37 -14.79 -19.83 1.03
C ASN A 37 -16.21 -19.87 0.45
N LYS A 38 -16.90 -18.72 0.37
CA LYS A 38 -18.28 -18.66 -0.15
C LYS A 38 -18.36 -18.61 -1.67
N VAL A 39 -17.41 -17.91 -2.32
CA VAL A 39 -17.53 -17.56 -3.75
C VAL A 39 -16.52 -18.34 -4.61
N ILE A 40 -15.28 -18.52 -4.14
CA ILE A 40 -14.21 -19.12 -4.96
C ILE A 40 -14.08 -20.62 -4.73
N ALA A 41 -14.06 -21.07 -3.47
CA ALA A 41 -13.89 -22.47 -3.10
C ALA A 41 -14.90 -23.45 -3.77
N PRO A 42 -16.22 -23.16 -3.83
CA PRO A 42 -17.19 -24.09 -4.42
C PRO A 42 -17.16 -24.13 -5.95
N LEU A 43 -16.38 -23.26 -6.60
CA LEU A 43 -16.29 -23.26 -8.05
C LEU A 43 -15.53 -24.48 -8.58
N PRO A 44 -15.85 -24.94 -9.81
CA PRO A 44 -15.09 -25.96 -10.49
C PRO A 44 -13.60 -25.61 -10.62
N GLU A 45 -12.73 -26.61 -10.57
CA GLU A 45 -11.27 -26.42 -10.60
C GLU A 45 -10.78 -25.66 -11.83
N ILE A 46 -11.34 -25.94 -13.00
CA ILE A 46 -11.01 -25.26 -14.26
C ILE A 46 -11.24 -23.74 -14.15
N VAL A 47 -12.38 -23.34 -13.55
CA VAL A 47 -12.73 -21.92 -13.37
C VAL A 47 -11.77 -21.25 -12.39
N LYS A 48 -11.37 -21.94 -11.32
CA LYS A 48 -10.39 -21.42 -10.35
C LYS A 48 -9.02 -21.16 -11.00
N ILE A 49 -8.56 -22.09 -11.84
CA ILE A 49 -7.27 -21.96 -12.54
C ILE A 49 -7.30 -20.78 -13.53
N ILE A 50 -8.34 -20.69 -14.36
CA ILE A 50 -8.49 -19.59 -15.32
C ILE A 50 -8.61 -18.25 -14.60
N GLY A 51 -9.43 -18.20 -13.54
CA GLY A 51 -9.59 -17.02 -12.69
C GLY A 51 -8.25 -16.58 -12.07
N SER A 52 -7.45 -17.51 -11.55
CA SER A 52 -6.12 -17.20 -11.00
C SER A 52 -5.16 -16.62 -12.04
N ILE A 53 -5.16 -17.16 -13.26
CA ILE A 53 -4.31 -16.65 -14.35
C ILE A 53 -4.75 -15.23 -14.74
N PHE A 54 -6.05 -14.99 -14.86
CA PHE A 54 -6.58 -13.68 -15.19
C PHE A 54 -6.28 -12.63 -14.10
N LEU A 55 -6.42 -13.03 -12.83
CA LEU A 55 -6.10 -12.18 -11.67
C LEU A 55 -4.62 -11.83 -11.64
N LEU A 56 -3.74 -12.78 -11.98
CA LEU A 56 -2.29 -12.56 -12.10
C LEU A 56 -1.96 -11.55 -13.21
N ILE A 57 -2.60 -11.65 -14.38
CA ILE A 57 -2.42 -10.69 -15.48
C ILE A 57 -2.86 -9.28 -15.05
N ILE A 58 -4.04 -9.16 -14.43
CA ILE A 58 -4.54 -7.87 -13.93
C ILE A 58 -3.60 -7.30 -12.88
N LEU A 59 -3.10 -8.11 -11.95
CA LEU A 59 -2.14 -7.68 -10.93
C LEU A 59 -0.87 -7.11 -11.57
N VAL A 60 -0.29 -7.85 -12.52
CA VAL A 60 0.93 -7.40 -13.22
C VAL A 60 0.67 -6.10 -13.97
N LEU A 61 -0.37 -6.03 -14.81
CA LEU A 61 -0.71 -4.83 -15.58
C LEU A 61 -1.05 -3.64 -14.67
N GLY A 62 -1.79 -3.90 -13.59
CA GLY A 62 -2.16 -2.92 -12.57
C GLY A 62 -0.94 -2.34 -11.88
N ILE A 63 -0.02 -3.20 -11.43
CA ILE A 63 1.24 -2.79 -10.80
C ILE A 63 2.09 -1.98 -11.79
N PHE A 64 2.25 -2.41 -13.03
CA PHE A 64 3.00 -1.65 -14.04
C PHE A 64 2.40 -0.26 -14.28
N SER A 65 1.08 -0.17 -14.43
CA SER A 65 0.37 1.10 -14.59
C SER A 65 0.51 2.01 -13.37
N PHE A 66 0.39 1.43 -12.17
CA PHE A 66 0.56 2.12 -10.91
C PHE A 66 1.98 2.67 -10.76
N ILE A 67 3.01 1.83 -10.95
CA ILE A 67 4.43 2.23 -10.86
C ILE A 67 4.72 3.37 -11.83
N LYS A 68 4.26 3.28 -13.08
CA LYS A 68 4.46 4.33 -14.08
C LYS A 68 3.88 5.67 -13.64
N LYS A 69 2.67 5.67 -13.07
CA LYS A 69 2.04 6.89 -12.54
C LYS A 69 2.74 7.37 -11.27
N PHE A 70 3.10 6.46 -10.36
CA PHE A 70 3.74 6.76 -9.09
C PHE A 70 5.11 7.42 -9.28
N ILE A 71 5.93 6.93 -10.20
CA ILE A 71 7.22 7.54 -10.55
C ILE A 71 7.00 8.98 -11.05
N LYS A 72 6.03 9.18 -11.94
CA LYS A 72 5.72 10.51 -12.48
C LYS A 72 5.32 11.49 -11.39
N THR A 73 4.42 11.08 -10.50
CA THR A 73 3.97 11.90 -9.37
C THR A 73 5.11 12.19 -8.39
N SER A 74 5.95 11.19 -8.09
CA SER A 74 7.09 11.34 -7.19
C SER A 74 8.12 12.35 -7.71
N ILE A 75 8.41 12.32 -9.02
CA ILE A 75 9.31 13.30 -9.65
C ILE A 75 8.74 14.72 -9.55
N VAL A 76 7.44 14.90 -9.84
CA VAL A 76 6.80 16.22 -9.74
C VAL A 76 6.87 16.76 -8.32
N ILE A 77 6.56 15.94 -7.32
CA ILE A 77 6.67 16.33 -5.90
C ILE A 77 8.12 16.69 -5.55
N GLY A 78 9.09 15.92 -6.03
CA GLY A 78 10.51 16.21 -5.84
C GLY A 78 10.93 17.57 -6.40
N ILE A 79 10.48 17.92 -7.61
CA ILE A 79 10.77 19.22 -8.23
C ILE A 79 10.16 20.36 -7.40
N VAL A 80 8.91 20.22 -6.97
CA VAL A 80 8.24 21.23 -6.13
C VAL A 80 9.00 21.43 -4.82
N LEU A 81 9.45 20.35 -4.18
CA LEU A 81 10.25 20.43 -2.96
C LEU A 81 11.59 21.16 -3.18
N VAL A 82 12.29 20.89 -4.29
CA VAL A 82 13.54 21.58 -4.62
C VAL A 82 13.30 23.09 -4.80
N ILE A 83 12.24 23.48 -5.51
CA ILE A 83 11.88 24.89 -5.71
C ILE A 83 11.58 25.56 -4.37
N LEU A 84 10.82 24.90 -3.48
CA LEU A 84 10.50 25.43 -2.15
C LEU A 84 11.76 25.64 -1.30
N ILE A 85 12.70 24.70 -1.33
CA ILE A 85 13.97 24.82 -0.59
C ILE A 85 14.80 25.98 -1.15
N LEU A 86 14.92 26.10 -2.47
CA LEU A 86 15.65 27.22 -3.09
C LEU A 86 15.04 28.57 -2.72
N LEU A 87 13.70 28.69 -2.76
CA LEU A 87 13.01 29.90 -2.35
C LEU A 87 13.26 30.23 -0.88
N PHE A 88 13.22 29.23 0.00
CA PHE A 88 13.48 29.39 1.43
C PHE A 88 14.92 29.78 1.75
N VAL A 89 15.90 29.30 0.99
CA VAL A 89 17.32 29.65 1.20
C VAL A 89 17.64 31.05 0.67
N LEU A 90 16.95 31.51 -0.39
CA LEU A 90 17.20 32.80 -1.02
C LEU A 90 16.47 33.99 -0.37
N LEU A 91 15.43 33.73 0.43
CA LEU A 91 14.56 34.73 1.06
C LEU A 91 14.82 34.81 2.57
#